data_AF-A0A9C5ZP61-F1
#
_entry.id   AF-A0A9C5ZP61-F1
#
_cell.length_a   1.000
_cell.length_b   1.000
_cell.length_c   1.000
_cell.angle_alpha   90.00
_cell.angle_beta   90.00
_cell.angle_gamma   90.00
#
_symmetry.space_group_name_H-M   'P 1'
#
loop_
_entity.id
_entity.type
_entity.pdbx_description
1 polymer ?
#
loop_
_entity_poly.entity_id
_entity_poly.type
_entity_poly.pdbx_seq_one_letter_code
_entity_poly.pdbx_strand_id
1 'polypeptide(L)'
;MMVKITISLAQNKALNLPLQPLVWALAFGACLGGNGTLIGASANVVCAGVAEQHGYKFTFLQFFKVGFPVMIGSILVSTAYLLVSHAIFSWH
;
A
#
# COMPACT_ATOMS: atom_id res chain seq x y z
N MET A 1 9.53 10.78 -3.32
CA MET A 1 10.08 11.14 -2.00
C MET A 1 10.39 9.90 -1.15
N MET A 2 9.47 8.93 -1.03
CA MET A 2 9.73 7.71 -0.24
C MET A 2 10.86 6.81 -0.76
N VAL A 3 11.04 6.70 -2.09
CA VAL A 3 12.15 5.93 -2.68
C VAL A 3 13.53 6.42 -2.20
N LYS A 4 13.70 7.73 -1.99
CA LYS A 4 14.96 8.29 -1.46
C LYS A 4 15.20 7.90 0.00
N ILE A 5 14.13 7.74 0.79
CA ILE A 5 14.22 7.32 2.19
C ILE A 5 14.59 5.84 2.28
N THR A 6 13.98 4.97 1.47
CA THR A 6 14.35 3.55 1.40
C THR A 6 15.82 3.37 1.00
N ILE A 7 16.30 4.13 0.02
CA ILE A 7 17.72 4.11 -0.38
C ILE A 7 18.62 4.62 0.76
N SER A 8 18.26 5.73 1.39
CA SER A 8 19.04 6.30 2.50
C SER A 8 19.10 5.38 3.72
N LEU A 9 18.04 4.61 3.99
CA LEU A 9 17.99 3.62 5.08
C LEU A 9 18.85 2.39 4.75
N ALA A 10 18.81 1.91 3.50
CA ALA A 10 19.65 0.80 3.05
C ALA A 10 21.15 1.15 3.03
N GLN A 11 21.49 2.41 2.72
CA GLN A 11 22.88 2.88 2.72
C GLN A 11 23.47 3.10 4.13
N ASN A 12 22.64 3.05 5.18
CA ASN A 12 23.10 3.23 6.54
C ASN A 12 23.77 1.95 7.07
N LYS A 13 25.11 1.99 7.19
CA LYS A 13 25.93 0.86 7.65
C LYS A 13 25.59 0.35 9.06
N ALA A 14 24.93 1.15 9.91
CA ALA A 14 24.50 0.71 11.23
C ALA A 14 23.30 -0.26 11.17
N LEU A 15 22.47 -0.14 10.13
CA LEU A 15 21.22 -0.90 9.99
C LEU A 15 21.38 -2.18 9.16
N ASN A 16 22.39 -2.26 8.28
CA ASN A 16 22.66 -3.42 7.40
C ASN A 16 21.39 -3.99 6.75
N LEU A 17 20.54 -3.12 6.19
CA LEU A 17 19.28 -3.52 5.58
C LEU A 17 19.43 -3.77 4.07
N PRO A 18 18.94 -4.91 3.54
CA PRO A 18 18.95 -5.18 2.11
C PRO A 18 17.97 -4.27 1.36
N LEU A 19 18.42 -3.66 0.27
CA LEU A 19 17.63 -2.68 -0.50
C LEU A 19 16.40 -3.30 -1.15
N GLN A 20 16.54 -4.50 -1.74
CA GLN A 20 15.48 -5.14 -2.53
C GLN A 20 14.21 -5.40 -1.71
N PRO A 21 14.24 -6.09 -0.56
CA PRO A 21 13.05 -6.29 0.27
C PRO A 21 12.40 -4.98 0.71
N LEU A 22 13.21 -3.94 1.00
CA LEU A 22 12.75 -2.63 1.43
C LEU A 22 11.95 -1.91 0.33
N VAL A 23 12.42 -1.99 -0.93
CA VAL A 23 11.74 -1.41 -2.09
C VAL A 23 10.42 -2.10 -2.36
N TRP A 24 10.39 -3.44 -2.32
CA TRP A 24 9.16 -4.19 -2.51
C TRP A 24 8.14 -3.95 -1.40
N ALA A 25 8.58 -3.92 -0.14
CA ALA A 25 7.73 -3.57 0.99
C ALA A 25 7.11 -2.16 0.82
N LEU A 26 7.90 -1.18 0.38
CA LEU A 26 7.40 0.16 0.09
C LEU A 26 6.37 0.16 -1.06
N ALA A 27 6.65 -0.55 -2.15
CA ALA A 27 5.77 -0.60 -3.31
C ALA A 27 4.40 -1.23 -2.96
N PHE A 28 4.41 -2.42 -2.35
CA PHE A 28 3.17 -3.10 -1.93
C PHE A 28 2.42 -2.28 -0.87
N GLY A 29 3.12 -1.74 0.13
CA GLY A 29 2.51 -0.92 1.17
C GLY A 29 1.84 0.35 0.61
N ALA A 30 2.51 1.06 -0.30
CA ALA A 30 1.97 2.28 -0.90
C ALA A 30 0.76 2.00 -1.81
N CYS A 31 0.84 0.97 -2.65
CA CYS A 31 -0.23 0.65 -3.60
C CYS A 31 -1.47 0.06 -2.89
N LEU A 32 -1.29 -0.83 -1.92
CA LEU A 32 -2.41 -1.46 -1.21
C LEU A 32 -2.98 -0.57 -0.12
N GLY A 33 -2.14 0.22 0.55
CA GLY A 33 -2.57 1.19 1.56
C GLY A 33 -3.46 2.30 0.99
N GLY A 34 -3.21 2.75 -0.24
CA GLY A 34 -4.04 3.76 -0.92
C GLY A 34 -5.50 3.33 -1.12
N ASN A 35 -5.78 2.02 -1.14
CA ASN A 35 -7.12 1.48 -1.36
C ASN A 35 -8.04 1.57 -0.14
N GLY A 36 -7.49 1.82 1.05
CA GLY A 36 -8.27 1.87 2.30
C GLY A 36 -9.17 3.10 2.44
N THR A 37 -8.95 4.13 1.62
CA THR A 37 -9.68 5.40 1.71
C THR A 37 -10.11 5.90 0.34
N LEU A 38 -11.16 6.72 0.32
CA LEU A 38 -11.68 7.28 -0.93
C LEU A 38 -10.67 8.24 -1.59
N ILE A 39 -9.85 8.93 -0.78
CA ILE A 39 -8.90 9.96 -1.24
C ILE A 39 -7.51 9.36 -1.48
N GLY A 40 -7.24 8.14 -1.00
CA GLY A 40 -5.93 7.49 -1.06
C GLY A 40 -5.48 7.13 -2.47
N ALA A 41 -6.41 7.02 -3.42
CA ALA A 41 -6.11 6.81 -4.84
C ALA A 41 -6.99 7.71 -5.72
N SER A 42 -6.41 8.28 -6.78
CA SER A 42 -7.15 9.11 -7.74
C SER A 42 -8.28 8.34 -8.43
N ALA A 43 -8.09 7.04 -8.67
CA ALA A 43 -9.12 6.16 -9.24
C ALA A 43 -10.40 6.10 -8.38
N ASN A 44 -10.26 6.09 -7.05
CA ASN A 44 -11.40 6.02 -6.13
C ASN A 44 -12.22 7.32 -6.19
N VAL A 45 -11.55 8.47 -6.29
CA VAL A 45 -12.20 9.79 -6.44
C VAL A 45 -12.92 9.90 -7.79
N VAL A 46 -12.28 9.45 -8.88
CA VAL A 46 -12.89 9.45 -10.22
C VAL A 46 -14.13 8.55 -10.23
N CYS A 47 -14.04 7.34 -9.66
CA CYS A 47 -15.18 6.43 -9.55
C CYS A 47 -16.35 7.05 -8.77
N ALA A 48 -16.07 7.71 -7.64
CA ALA A 48 -17.11 8.42 -6.88
C ALA A 48 -17.74 9.56 -7.69
N GLY A 49 -16.96 10.32 -8.45
CA GLY A 49 -17.48 11.37 -9.33
C GLY A 49 -18.39 10.82 -10.43
N VAL A 50 -18.01 9.71 -11.07
CA VAL A 50 -18.84 9.04 -12.10
C VAL A 50 -20.12 8.48 -11.49
N ALA A 51 -20.05 7.91 -10.30
CA ALA A 51 -21.23 7.40 -9.62
C ALA A 51 -22.20 8.51 -9.20
N GLU A 52 -21.68 9.65 -8.75
CA GLU A 52 -22.51 10.83 -8.45
C GLU A 52 -23.26 11.32 -9.69
N GLN A 53 -22.65 11.28 -10.88
CA GLN A 53 -23.33 11.60 -12.15
C GLN A 53 -24.51 10.67 -12.47
N HIS A 54 -24.47 9.43 -11.98
CA HIS A 54 -25.54 8.45 -12.13
C HIS A 54 -26.53 8.43 -10.94
N GLY A 55 -26.43 9.40 -10.03
CA GLY A 55 -27.32 9.53 -8.87
C GLY A 55 -26.91 8.71 -7.65
N TYR A 56 -25.80 7.97 -7.70
CA TYR A 56 -25.27 7.20 -6.57
C TYR A 56 -24.26 8.04 -5.78
N LYS A 57 -24.70 8.60 -4.65
CA LYS A 57 -23.82 9.36 -3.76
C LYS A 57 -23.27 8.46 -2.66
N PHE A 58 -21.94 8.36 -2.58
CA PHE A 58 -21.27 7.68 -1.48
C PHE A 58 -20.49 8.68 -0.64
N THR A 59 -20.63 8.62 0.68
CA THR A 59 -19.84 9.46 1.60
C THR A 59 -18.46 8.85 1.82
N PHE A 60 -17.45 9.68 2.14
CA PHE A 60 -16.11 9.21 2.51
C PHE A 60 -16.16 8.09 3.56
N LEU A 61 -17.02 8.23 4.57
CA LEU A 61 -17.16 7.27 5.66
C LEU A 61 -17.75 5.93 5.21
N GLN A 62 -18.65 5.94 4.21
CA GLN A 62 -19.24 4.71 3.66
C GLN A 62 -18.18 3.92 2.90
N PHE A 63 -17.36 4.59 2.09
CA PHE A 63 -16.23 3.96 1.41
C PHE A 63 -15.20 3.46 2.42
N PHE A 64 -14.86 4.27 3.44
CA PHE A 64 -13.89 3.90 4.46
C PHE A 64 -14.31 2.65 5.24
N LYS A 65 -15.59 2.54 5.61
CA LYS A 65 -16.10 1.38 6.38
C LYS A 65 -15.91 0.05 5.65
N VAL A 66 -15.91 0.05 4.32
CA VAL A 66 -15.72 -1.15 3.48
C VAL A 66 -14.27 -1.28 3.02
N GLY A 67 -13.67 -0.19 2.54
CA GLY A 67 -12.31 -0.15 2.02
C GLY A 67 -11.25 -0.40 3.09
N PHE A 68 -11.46 0.07 4.32
CA PHE A 68 -10.47 -0.07 5.39
C PHE A 68 -10.25 -1.53 5.83
N PRO A 69 -11.29 -2.36 6.09
CA PRO A 69 -11.10 -3.79 6.32
C PRO A 69 -10.43 -4.53 5.16
N VAL A 70 -10.80 -4.20 3.92
CA VAL A 70 -10.23 -4.82 2.71
C VAL A 70 -8.75 -4.44 2.54
N MET A 71 -8.40 -3.18 2.82
CA MET A 71 -7.01 -2.72 2.85
C MET A 71 -6.20 -3.47 3.90
N ILE A 72 -6.72 -3.67 5.11
CA ILE A 72 -6.02 -4.46 6.14
C ILE A 72 -5.79 -5.89 5.65
N GLY A 73 -6.82 -6.55 5.10
CA GLY A 73 -6.69 -7.91 4.59
C GLY A 73 -5.64 -8.03 3.49
N SER A 74 -5.68 -7.15 2.49
CA SER A 74 -4.70 -7.14 1.39
C SER A 74 -3.28 -6.82 1.86
N ILE A 75 -3.09 -5.85 2.76
CA ILE A 75 -1.78 -5.54 3.34
C ILE A 75 -1.24 -6.75 4.10
N LEU A 76 -2.06 -7.40 4.95
CA LEU A 76 -1.64 -8.57 5.71
C LEU A 76 -1.18 -9.71 4.79
N VAL A 77 -1.94 -9.99 3.72
CA VAL A 77 -1.59 -11.02 2.74
C VAL A 77 -0.27 -10.66 2.04
N SER A 78 -0.09 -9.41 1.62
CA SER A 78 1.16 -8.99 0.97
C SER A 78 2.35 -8.96 1.93
N THR A 79 2.16 -8.57 3.19
CA THR A 79 3.21 -8.66 4.22
C THR A 79 3.60 -10.12 4.46
N ALA A 80 2.63 -11.02 4.59
CA ALA A 80 2.91 -12.45 4.73
C ALA A 80 3.66 -13.01 3.52
N TYR A 81 3.23 -12.66 2.30
CA TYR A 81 3.93 -13.04 1.07
C TYR A 81 5.38 -12.54 1.04
N LEU A 82 5.62 -11.27 1.39
CA LEU A 82 6.98 -10.71 1.42
C LEU A 82 7.85 -11.37 2.49
N LEU A 83 7.31 -11.68 3.67
CA LEU A 83 8.03 -12.39 4.73
C LEU A 83 8.40 -13.81 4.30
N VAL A 84 7.46 -14.54 3.71
CA VAL A 84 7.70 -15.90 3.20
C VAL A 84 8.73 -15.87 2.08
N SER A 85 8.60 -14.95 1.12
CA SER A 85 9.57 -14.76 0.03
C SER A 85 10.96 -14.45 0.58
N HIS A 86 11.06 -13.55 1.56
CA HIS A 86 12.33 -13.19 2.18
C HIS A 86 12.96 -14.38 2.94
N ALA A 87 12.16 -15.16 3.68
CA ALA A 87 12.65 -16.31 4.44
C ALA A 87 13.08 -17.49 3.56
N ILE A 88 12.38 -17.74 2.44
CA ILE A 88 12.65 -18.89 1.56
C ILE A 88 13.68 -18.57 0.49
N PHE A 89 13.55 -17.43 -0.18
CA PHE A 89 14.41 -17.06 -1.31
C PHE A 89 15.64 -16.26 -0.91
N SER A 90 15.80 -15.91 0.38
CA SER A 90 16.96 -15.19 0.94
C SER A 90 17.45 -14.08 0.00
N TRP A 91 16.57 -13.10 -0.26
CA TRP A 91 16.83 -11.93 -1.12
C TRP A 91 17.88 -10.99 -0.51
N HIS A 92 19.13 -11.46 -0.42
CA HIS A 92 20.32 -10.69 -0.08
C HIS A 92 20.83 -9.90 -1.28
#